data_AF-A0A221JXV7-F1
#
_entry.id   AF-A0A221JXV7-F1
#
_cell.length_a   1.000
_cell.length_b   1.000
_cell.length_c   1.000
_cell.angle_alpha   90.00
_cell.angle_beta   90.00
_cell.angle_gamma   90.00
#
_symmetry.space_group_name_H-M   'P 1'
#
loop_
_entity.id
_entity.type
_entity.pdbx_description
1 polymer ?
#
loop_
_entity_poly.entity_id
_entity_poly.type
_entity_poly.pdbx_seq_one_letter_code
_entity_poly.pdbx_strand_id
1 'polypeptide(L)'
;MSAPIHSLDLTTSDFDMIESALETQEKILAVQARAGGDAANDRLTALRSVMRRLRRQRRQPAVSLSWGSIARGLFCNKNAAPSTERRTDVAGGCLGYSSPS
;
A
#
# COMPACT_ATOMS: atom_id res chain seq x y z
N MET A 1 -25.38 13.20 13.28
CA MET A 1 -24.86 14.06 12.19
C MET A 1 -23.35 13.87 12.15
N SER A 2 -22.85 13.02 11.26
CA SER A 2 -21.40 12.82 11.09
C SER A 2 -20.86 14.00 10.29
N ALA A 3 -19.94 14.78 10.87
CA ALA A 3 -19.32 15.90 10.17
C ALA A 3 -18.55 15.39 8.94
N PRO A 4 -18.70 16.02 7.76
CA PRO A 4 -17.93 15.65 6.58
C PRO A 4 -16.44 15.84 6.90
N ILE A 5 -15.65 14.81 6.61
CA ILE A 5 -14.20 14.86 6.77
C ILE A 5 -13.69 15.79 5.66
N HIS A 6 -13.49 17.06 5.98
CA HIS A 6 -12.93 18.02 5.05
C HIS A 6 -11.51 17.56 4.68
N SER A 7 -11.36 17.00 3.49
CA SER A 7 -10.06 16.64 2.93
C SER A 7 -9.31 17.94 2.63
N LEU A 8 -8.33 18.26 3.47
CA LEU A 8 -7.42 19.37 3.23
C LEU A 8 -6.44 18.95 2.14
N ASP A 9 -6.52 19.60 0.97
CA ASP A 9 -5.48 19.51 -0.05
C ASP A 9 -4.28 20.36 0.39
N LEU A 10 -3.29 19.69 0.97
CA LEU A 10 -2.05 20.31 1.43
C LEU A 10 -1.04 20.33 0.29
N THR A 11 -0.45 21.49 0.03
CA THR A 11 0.65 21.64 -0.94
C THR A 11 1.96 21.11 -0.36
N THR A 12 2.97 20.88 -1.20
CA THR A 12 4.32 20.49 -0.76
C THR A 12 4.93 21.48 0.23
N SER A 13 4.66 22.78 0.07
CA SER A 13 5.10 23.82 1.02
C SER A 13 4.43 23.66 2.38
N ASP A 14 3.15 23.27 2.42
CA ASP A 14 2.44 23.02 3.67
C ASP A 14 3.01 21.81 4.40
N PHE A 15 3.38 20.75 3.66
CA PHE A 15 4.07 19.60 4.22
C PHE A 15 5.42 19.96 4.86
N ASP A 16 6.24 20.79 4.19
CA ASP A 16 7.53 21.23 4.73
C ASP A 16 7.36 22.11 5.98
N MET A 17 6.37 23.01 5.98
CA MET A 17 6.05 23.84 7.16
C MET A 17 5.61 22.97 8.34
N ILE A 18 4.69 22.02 8.13
CA ILE A 18 4.22 21.09 9.16
C ILE A 18 5.38 20.22 9.67
N GLU A 19 6.24 19.70 8.80
CA GLU A 19 7.39 18.87 9.19
C GLU A 19 8.36 19.66 10.09
N SER A 20 8.70 20.90 9.71
CA SER A 20 9.59 21.75 10.52
C SER A 20 9.05 22.05 11.93
N ALA A 21 7.74 22.24 12.06
CA ALA A 21 7.10 22.46 13.35
C ALA A 21 7.12 21.19 14.22
N LEU A 22 6.91 20.02 13.61
CA LEU A 22 6.93 18.73 14.32
C LEU A 22 8.35 18.32 14.75
N GLU A 23 9.40 18.64 13.97
CA GLU A 23 10.80 18.38 14.35
C GLU A 23 11.21 19.10 15.64
N THR A 24 10.67 20.31 15.86
CA THR A 24 10.92 21.05 17.11
C THR A 24 10.30 20.34 18.31
N GLN A 25 9.07 19.84 18.15
CA GLN A 25 8.39 19.06 19.19
C GLN A 25 9.12 17.73 19.47
N GLU A 26 9.67 17.11 18.43
CA GLU A 26 10.47 15.88 18.58
C GLU A 26 11.70 16.12 19.45
N LYS A 27 12.45 17.20 19.19
CA LYS A 27 13.66 17.52 19.96
C LYS A 27 13.36 17.75 21.44
N ILE A 28 12.30 18.49 21.77
CA ILE A 28 11.90 18.76 23.16
C ILE A 28 11.51 17.45 23.86
N LEU A 29 10.65 16.66 23.22
CA LEU A 29 10.21 15.38 23.78
C LEU A 29 11.37 14.38 23.90
N ALA A 30 12.33 14.39 22.99
CA ALA A 30 13.52 13.55 23.07
C ALA A 30 14.39 13.89 24.28
N VAL A 31 14.57 15.18 24.59
CA VAL A 31 15.28 15.61 25.80
C VAL A 31 14.51 15.18 27.06
N GLN A 32 13.18 15.36 27.09
CA GLN A 32 12.34 14.96 28.21
C GLN A 32 12.30 13.44 28.43
N ALA A 33 12.24 12.65 27.36
CA ALA A 33 12.31 11.20 27.43
C ALA A 33 13.68 10.73 27.94
N ARG A 34 14.77 11.39 27.51
CA ARG A 34 16.13 11.10 27.99
C ARG A 34 16.32 11.42 29.48
N ALA A 35 15.56 12.37 30.00
CA ALA A 35 15.48 12.68 31.43
C ALA A 35 14.66 11.64 32.25
N GLY A 36 14.17 10.57 31.62
CA GLY A 36 13.43 9.49 32.28
C GLY A 36 11.91 9.68 32.32
N GLY A 37 11.36 10.58 31.49
CA GLY A 37 9.92 10.76 31.39
C GLY A 37 9.26 9.71 30.51
N ASP A 38 8.68 8.65 31.10
CA ASP A 38 7.95 7.61 30.36
C ASP A 38 6.82 8.18 29.48
N ALA A 39 6.04 9.12 30.04
CA ALA A 39 5.00 9.82 29.30
C ALA A 39 5.53 10.66 28.12
N ALA A 40 6.76 11.17 28.22
CA ALA A 40 7.42 11.88 27.11
C ALA A 40 7.86 10.90 26.01
N ASN A 41 8.25 9.68 26.39
CA ASN A 41 8.64 8.63 25.45
C ASN A 41 7.45 8.11 24.64
N ASP A 42 6.29 7.95 25.27
CA ASP A 42 5.04 7.60 24.60
C ASP A 42 4.62 8.68 23.60
N ARG A 43 4.70 9.96 24.01
CA ARG A 43 4.42 11.11 23.14
C ARG A 43 5.39 11.19 21.97
N LEU A 44 6.68 10.92 22.21
CA LEU A 44 7.71 10.88 21.16
C LEU A 44 7.42 9.77 20.15
N THR A 45 6.98 8.60 20.62
CA THR A 45 6.58 7.47 19.76
C THR A 45 5.37 7.81 18.89
N ALA A 46 4.35 8.44 19.49
CA ALA A 46 3.19 8.92 18.76
C ALA A 46 3.58 9.97 17.69
N LEU A 47 4.42 10.94 18.05
CA LEU A 47 4.90 11.98 17.13
C LEU A 47 5.66 11.39 15.94
N ARG A 48 6.57 10.44 16.17
CA ARG A 48 7.30 9.74 15.11
C ARG A 48 6.37 8.97 14.17
N SER A 49 5.31 8.36 14.71
CA SER A 49 4.27 7.70 13.90
C SER A 49 3.56 8.71 12.98
N VAL A 50 3.23 9.89 13.48
CA VAL A 50 2.63 10.98 12.69
C VAL A 50 3.59 11.46 11.59
N MET A 51 4.85 11.75 11.90
CA MET A 51 5.85 12.15 10.91
C MET A 51 6.04 11.09 9.82
N ARG A 52 6.03 9.80 10.20
CA ARG A 52 6.11 8.71 9.23
C ARG A 52 4.90 8.67 8.29
N ARG A 53 3.70 8.96 8.78
CA ARG A 53 2.48 9.04 7.96
C ARG A 53 2.52 10.24 7.02
N LEU A 54 2.96 11.39 7.53
CA LEU A 54 3.14 12.62 6.74
C LEU A 54 4.09 12.39 5.55
N ARG A 55 5.25 11.78 5.80
CA ARG A 55 6.22 11.42 4.75
C ARG A 55 5.68 10.42 3.73
N ARG A 56 4.79 9.51 4.15
CA ARG A 56 4.12 8.57 3.23
C ARG A 56 3.09 9.28 2.36
N GLN A 57 2.31 10.21 2.91
CA GLN A 57 1.35 11.02 2.16
C GLN A 57 2.05 11.88 1.10
N ARG A 58 3.16 12.54 1.47
CA ARG A 58 4.02 13.28 0.54
C ARG A 58 4.55 12.42 -0.62
N ARG A 59 4.77 11.13 -0.39
CA ARG A 59 5.30 10.18 -1.38
C ARG A 59 4.23 9.46 -2.20
N GLN A 60 2.95 9.55 -1.86
CA GLN A 60 1.95 8.93 -2.71
C GLN A 60 1.88 9.73 -4.01
N PRO A 61 2.33 9.18 -5.16
CA PRO A 61 1.96 9.78 -6.42
C PRO A 61 0.44 9.73 -6.46
N ALA A 62 -0.21 10.85 -6.78
CA ALA A 62 -1.61 10.82 -7.13
C ALA A 62 -1.76 9.73 -8.19
N VAL A 63 -2.38 8.60 -7.81
CA VAL A 63 -2.73 7.57 -8.76
C VAL A 63 -3.83 8.19 -9.61
N SER A 64 -3.42 8.95 -10.63
CA SER A 64 -4.34 9.34 -11.68
C SER A 64 -4.98 8.04 -12.13
N LEU A 65 -6.31 7.99 -12.11
CA LEU A 65 -7.06 6.90 -12.72
C LEU A 65 -6.71 6.89 -14.21
N SER A 66 -5.60 6.23 -14.52
CA SER A 66 -5.13 6.03 -15.86
C SER A 66 -5.96 4.90 -16.45
N TRP A 67 -6.58 5.18 -17.59
CA TRP A 67 -7.33 4.20 -18.36
C TRP A 67 -6.57 2.86 -18.55
N GLY A 68 -5.24 2.88 -18.57
CA GLY A 68 -4.41 1.67 -18.63
C GLY A 68 -4.52 0.75 -17.41
N SER A 69 -4.75 1.26 -16.20
CA SER A 69 -5.00 0.41 -15.01
C SER A 69 -6.39 -0.21 -15.03
N ILE A 70 -7.40 0.52 -15.51
CA ILE A 70 -8.76 0.00 -15.68
C ILE A 70 -8.76 -1.13 -16.73
N ALA A 71 -8.14 -0.89 -17.88
CA ALA A 71 -8.01 -1.88 -18.94
C ALA A 71 -7.28 -3.16 -18.43
N ARG A 72 -6.19 -3.02 -17.67
CA ARG A 72 -5.52 -4.20 -17.08
C ARG A 72 -6.39 -4.95 -16.07
N GLY A 73 -7.20 -4.26 -15.27
CA GLY A 73 -8.14 -4.91 -14.34
C GLY A 73 -9.21 -5.73 -15.08
N LEU A 74 -9.70 -5.23 -16.21
CA LEU A 74 -10.73 -5.90 -17.02
C LEU A 74 -10.17 -7.00 -17.92
N PHE A 75 -8.99 -6.80 -18.52
CA PHE A 75 -8.42 -7.71 -19.51
C PHE A 75 -7.32 -8.64 -18.98
N CYS A 76 -6.74 -8.36 -17.81
CA CYS A 76 -5.65 -9.16 -17.23
C CYS A 76 -6.07 -9.96 -15.99
N ASN A 77 -7.37 -10.06 -15.66
CA ASN A 77 -7.83 -11.00 -14.64
C ASN A 77 -7.72 -12.44 -15.15
N LYS A 78 -6.50 -12.97 -15.11
CA LYS A 78 -6.08 -14.31 -15.54
C LYS A 78 -6.40 -15.36 -14.46
N ASN A 79 -7.65 -15.38 -13.98
CA ASN A 79 -8.18 -16.45 -13.13
C ASN A 79 -9.39 -17.17 -13.76
N ALA A 80 -9.75 -16.86 -15.00
CA ALA A 80 -10.69 -17.66 -15.79
C ALA A 80 -9.93 -18.78 -16.53
N ALA A 81 -9.37 -19.74 -15.80
CA ALA A 81 -9.04 -21.04 -16.38
C ALA A 81 -10.26 -21.95 -16.18
N PRO A 82 -10.95 -22.41 -17.26
CA PRO A 82 -11.96 -23.44 -17.10
C PRO A 82 -11.25 -24.78 -16.82
N SER A 83 -11.24 -25.18 -15.56
CA SER A 83 -10.98 -26.56 -15.15
C SER A 83 -12.10 -27.44 -15.73
N THR A 84 -11.89 -28.01 -16.91
CA THR A 84 -12.78 -29.06 -17.43
C THR A 84 -12.26 -30.43 -17.01
N GLU A 85 -12.88 -30.86 -15.92
CA GLU A 85 -13.09 -32.19 -15.38
C GLU A 85 -12.85 -33.39 -16.31
N ARG A 86 -12.15 -34.41 -15.76
CA ARG A 86 -12.09 -35.79 -16.26
C ARG A 86 -13.45 -36.49 -16.10
N ARG A 87 -14.02 -37.10 -17.16
CA ARG A 87 -14.59 -38.47 -17.13
C ARG A 87 -15.01 -39.04 -18.50
N THR A 88 -14.29 -40.12 -18.89
CA THR A 88 -14.71 -41.41 -19.51
C THR A 88 -15.36 -41.51 -20.91
N ASP A 89 -14.65 -42.31 -21.74
CA ASP A 89 -15.11 -43.44 -22.57
C ASP A 89 -15.85 -43.22 -23.90
N VAL A 90 -15.19 -43.48 -25.05
CA VAL A 90 -15.17 -44.78 -25.78
C VAL A 90 -14.55 -44.64 -27.18
N ALA A 91 -13.58 -45.52 -27.43
CA ALA A 91 -13.14 -46.17 -28.67
C ALA A 91 -12.73 -45.38 -29.94
N GLY A 92 -11.52 -45.69 -30.42
CA GLY A 92 -11.33 -46.00 -31.85
C GLY A 92 -9.96 -45.74 -32.47
N GLY A 93 -8.96 -46.57 -32.16
CA GLY A 93 -7.79 -46.89 -33.04
C GLY A 93 -6.73 -45.78 -33.21
N CYS A 94 -5.46 -46.04 -33.49
CA CYS A 94 -4.67 -47.24 -33.72
C CYS A 94 -3.19 -46.78 -33.76
N LEU A 95 -2.28 -47.56 -33.15
CA LEU A 95 -0.84 -47.72 -33.46
C LEU A 95 0.06 -46.47 -33.23
N GLY A 96 1.06 -46.44 -32.35
CA GLY A 96 2.12 -47.42 -32.08
C GLY A 96 3.38 -47.01 -32.87
N TYR A 97 4.44 -46.51 -32.20
CA TYR A 97 5.88 -46.48 -32.60
C TYR A 97 6.61 -45.56 -31.59
N SER A 98 7.20 -46.11 -30.51
CA SER A 98 8.61 -46.51 -30.36
C SER A 98 9.64 -45.36 -30.52
N SER A 99 10.18 -44.93 -29.37
CA SER A 99 11.42 -44.14 -29.25
C SER A 99 12.62 -44.91 -29.82
N PRO A 100 13.68 -44.18 -30.20
CA PRO A 100 15.02 -44.61 -29.87
C PRO A 100 15.82 -43.53 -29.15
N SER A 101 16.89 -44.02 -28.53
CA SER A 101 17.87 -43.45 -27.61
C SER A 101 18.53 -42.12 -28.01
#